data_AF-A0A011NVP4-F1
#
_entry.id   AF-A0A011NVP4-F1
#
_cell.length_a   1.000
_cell.length_b   1.000
_cell.length_c   1.000
_cell.angle_alpha   90.00
_cell.angle_beta   90.00
_cell.angle_gamma   90.00
#
_symmetry.space_group_name_H-M   'P 1'
#
loop_
_entity.id
_entity.type
_entity.pdbx_description
1 polymer ?
#
loop_
_entity_poly.entity_id
_entity_poly.type
_entity_poly.pdbx_seq_one_letter_code
_entity_poly.pdbx_strand_id
1 'polypeptide(L)'
;MEHCRHERPDLRDPLAAFVASACAGDTAAMRLQVAGGLDVNGYDQLGDTILQHVITALEPCPALRRHQAISELLQLGADPGAVGRDGASPLFQAAMNMDSGLLRILLDAGADPNAMLRILAGAGRGSPAAGADRRCEQSLYDWAKFAYCYEVWRGGLPGQVGQSDSQSEEDWLEYVDRLALRHGKRRPDHLRLLRERGALRLAELRQRAEAGRTPPPADRYGGVAGRRRDDRLAGARRLFDGLPLPVA
;
A
#
# COMPACT_ATOMS: atom_id res chain seq x y z
N MET A 1 -26.25 23.40 34.19
CA MET A 1 -25.53 24.36 33.33
C MET A 1 -24.06 23.99 33.41
N GLU A 2 -23.68 22.98 32.63
CA GLU A 2 -22.31 22.49 32.58
C GLU A 2 -21.50 23.42 31.67
N HIS A 3 -20.47 24.01 32.25
CA HIS A 3 -19.56 24.89 31.53
C HIS A 3 -18.75 24.06 30.53
N CYS A 4 -19.13 24.13 29.24
CA CYS A 4 -18.25 23.80 28.11
C CYS A 4 -17.03 24.73 28.16
N ARG A 5 -15.98 24.29 28.86
CA ARG A 5 -14.65 24.88 28.73
C ARG A 5 -14.18 24.57 27.31
N HIS A 6 -14.10 25.60 26.48
CA HIS A 6 -13.32 25.56 25.26
C HIS A 6 -11.86 25.41 25.70
N GLU A 7 -11.39 24.17 25.76
CA GLU A 7 -9.98 23.88 25.97
C GLU A 7 -9.21 24.49 24.80
N ARG A 8 -8.38 25.49 25.12
CA ARG A 8 -7.36 25.97 24.19
C ARG A 8 -6.48 24.76 23.87
N PRO A 9 -6.18 24.46 22.59
CA PRO A 9 -5.30 23.36 22.25
C PRO A 9 -3.98 23.57 22.99
N ASP A 10 -3.58 22.58 23.78
CA ASP A 10 -2.42 22.64 24.64
C ASP A 10 -1.18 22.88 23.74
N LEU A 11 -0.53 24.03 23.88
CA LEU A 11 0.69 24.43 23.14
C LEU A 11 1.91 23.50 23.43
N ARG A 12 1.67 22.39 24.12
CA ARG A 12 2.65 21.40 24.58
C ARG A 12 2.61 20.08 23.80
N ASP A 13 1.61 19.85 22.94
CA ASP A 13 1.60 18.68 22.07
C ASP A 13 2.40 18.97 20.78
N PRO A 14 3.57 18.33 20.57
CA PRO A 14 4.38 18.53 19.38
C PRO A 14 3.61 18.20 18.09
N LEU A 15 2.69 17.23 18.12
CA LEU A 15 1.87 16.87 16.96
C LEU A 15 0.83 17.95 16.65
N ALA A 16 0.13 18.47 17.67
CA ALA A 16 -0.84 19.55 17.47
C ALA A 16 -0.16 20.82 16.93
N ALA A 17 1.04 21.17 17.43
CA ALA A 17 1.83 22.26 16.90
C ALA A 17 2.25 22.03 15.44
N PHE A 18 2.63 20.79 15.10
CA PHE A 18 2.97 20.41 13.73
C PHE A 18 1.78 20.51 12.78
N VAL A 19 0.62 20.02 13.20
CA VAL A 19 -0.64 20.13 12.44
C VAL A 19 -1.02 21.59 12.24
N ALA A 20 -0.87 22.44 13.26
CA ALA A 20 -1.13 23.88 13.12
C ALA A 20 -0.20 24.52 12.08
N SER A 21 1.09 24.19 12.08
CA SER A 21 2.05 24.63 11.05
C SER A 21 1.66 24.14 9.65
N ALA A 22 1.25 22.87 9.52
CA ALA A 22 0.75 22.31 8.26
C ALA A 22 -0.52 23.04 7.77
N CYS A 23 -1.48 23.28 8.66
CA CYS A 23 -2.71 24.05 8.39
C CYS A 23 -2.43 25.51 8.01
N ALA A 24 -1.35 26.09 8.52
CA ALA A 24 -0.89 27.43 8.14
C ALA A 24 -0.06 27.43 6.83
N GLY A 25 0.34 26.27 6.32
CA GLY A 25 1.28 26.14 5.20
C GLY A 25 2.72 26.56 5.56
N ASP A 26 3.05 26.61 6.85
CA ASP A 26 4.36 27.00 7.35
C ASP A 26 5.34 25.82 7.30
N THR A 27 5.81 25.53 6.08
CA THR A 27 6.79 24.47 5.81
C THR A 27 8.12 24.69 6.55
N ALA A 28 8.49 25.93 6.86
CA ALA A 28 9.69 26.22 7.62
C ALA A 28 9.54 25.78 9.08
N ALA A 29 8.39 26.06 9.70
CA ALA A 29 8.08 25.56 11.04
C ALA A 29 8.01 24.03 11.08
N MET A 30 7.41 23.39 10.07
CA MET A 30 7.38 21.92 9.95
C MET A 30 8.79 21.33 9.96
N ARG A 31 9.71 21.88 9.15
CA ARG A 31 11.12 21.46 9.12
C ARG A 31 11.80 21.63 10.47
N LEU A 32 11.58 22.75 11.15
CA LEU A 32 12.15 23.00 12.47
C LEU A 32 11.63 22.03 13.54
N GLN A 33 10.35 21.68 13.50
CA GLN A 33 9.76 20.72 14.44
C GLN A 33 10.33 19.31 14.26
N VAL A 34 10.51 18.86 13.02
CA VAL A 34 11.17 17.58 12.72
C VAL A 34 12.65 17.61 13.11
N ALA A 35 13.37 18.70 12.80
CA ALA A 35 14.75 18.89 13.26
C ALA A 35 14.87 18.96 14.80
N GLY A 36 13.81 19.41 15.48
CA GLY A 36 13.67 19.42 16.93
C GLY A 36 13.35 18.06 17.55
N GLY A 37 13.21 17.00 16.74
CA GLY A 37 13.01 15.62 17.20
C GLY A 37 11.58 15.10 17.10
N LEU A 38 10.68 15.77 16.37
CA LEU A 38 9.38 15.19 16.04
C LEU A 38 9.58 13.97 15.12
N ASP A 39 9.16 12.80 15.59
CA ASP A 39 9.17 11.56 14.80
C ASP A 39 8.00 11.54 13.81
N VAL A 40 8.25 11.89 12.55
CA VAL A 40 7.25 11.92 11.46
C VAL A 40 6.64 10.56 11.12
N ASN A 41 7.28 9.46 11.54
CA ASN A 41 6.81 8.09 11.33
C ASN A 41 6.12 7.50 12.57
N GLY A 42 5.94 8.32 13.61
CA GLY A 42 5.21 7.94 14.81
C GLY A 42 3.70 7.83 14.58
N TYR A 43 3.00 7.60 15.69
CA TYR A 43 1.56 7.46 15.74
C TYR A 43 0.94 8.51 16.66
N ASP A 44 -0.29 8.89 16.36
CA ASP A 44 -1.10 9.72 17.25
C ASP A 44 -1.74 8.89 18.39
N GLN A 45 -2.57 9.54 19.21
CA GLN A 45 -3.24 8.90 20.35
C GLN A 45 -4.29 7.84 19.93
N LEU A 46 -4.76 7.88 18.69
CA LEU A 46 -5.73 6.94 18.13
C LEU A 46 -5.04 5.73 17.48
N GLY A 47 -3.73 5.82 17.26
CA GLY A 47 -2.90 4.84 16.59
C GLY A 47 -2.82 5.06 15.08
N ASP A 48 -3.20 6.23 14.59
CA ASP A 48 -3.02 6.62 13.19
C ASP A 48 -1.60 7.13 12.97
N THR A 49 -1.06 6.91 11.77
CA THR A 49 0.25 7.50 11.43
C THR A 49 0.15 9.02 11.44
N ILE A 50 1.23 9.72 11.79
CA ILE A 50 1.24 11.18 11.70
C ILE A 50 0.86 11.67 10.30
N LEU A 51 1.27 10.95 9.25
CA LEU A 51 0.87 11.25 7.88
C LEU A 51 -0.66 11.20 7.70
N GLN A 52 -1.33 10.15 8.15
CA GLN A 52 -2.80 10.04 8.08
C GLN A 52 -3.50 11.08 8.95
N HIS A 53 -2.98 11.36 10.15
CA HIS A 53 -3.50 12.40 11.02
C HIS A 53 -3.45 13.76 10.31
N VAL A 54 -2.31 14.10 9.70
CA VAL A 54 -2.12 15.37 8.98
C VAL A 54 -3.01 15.44 7.74
N ILE A 55 -3.15 14.36 6.96
CA ILE A 55 -4.08 14.31 5.82
C ILE A 55 -5.51 14.65 6.27
N THR A 56 -5.97 14.01 7.34
CA THR A 56 -7.32 14.19 7.90
C THR A 56 -7.52 15.60 8.47
N ALA A 57 -6.56 16.09 9.25
CA ALA A 57 -6.62 17.43 9.85
C ALA A 57 -6.62 18.55 8.80
N LEU A 58 -6.00 18.30 7.64
CA LEU A 58 -5.93 19.24 6.54
C LEU A 58 -7.18 19.23 5.64
N GLU A 59 -8.11 18.26 5.74
CA GLU A 59 -9.32 18.21 4.92
C GLU A 59 -10.08 19.54 4.75
N PRO A 60 -10.32 20.36 5.80
CA PRO A 60 -10.99 21.66 5.64
C PRO A 60 -10.13 22.72 4.95
N CYS A 61 -8.82 22.51 4.78
CA CYS A 61 -7.93 23.45 4.12
C CYS A 61 -8.02 23.38 2.59
N PRO A 62 -7.71 24.48 1.88
CA PRO A 62 -7.67 24.48 0.41
C PRO A 62 -6.69 23.44 -0.14
N ALA A 63 -7.06 22.77 -1.24
CA ALA A 63 -6.29 21.66 -1.82
C ALA A 63 -4.79 21.98 -2.03
N LEU A 64 -4.47 23.16 -2.55
CA LEU A 64 -3.07 23.59 -2.74
C LEU A 64 -2.27 23.58 -1.44
N ARG A 65 -2.88 24.01 -0.33
CA ARG A 65 -2.23 24.02 0.98
C ARG A 65 -2.04 22.60 1.51
N ARG A 66 -3.07 21.75 1.37
CA ARG A 66 -2.97 20.34 1.77
C ARG A 66 -1.83 19.65 1.05
N HIS A 67 -1.81 19.80 -0.27
CA HIS A 67 -0.78 19.22 -1.14
C HIS A 67 0.63 19.70 -0.79
N GLN A 68 0.80 20.99 -0.53
CA GLN A 68 2.10 21.55 -0.14
C GLN A 68 2.57 20.99 1.20
N ALA A 69 1.71 20.98 2.22
CA ALA A 69 2.06 20.46 3.54
C ALA A 69 2.37 18.96 3.52
N ILE A 70 1.59 18.17 2.78
CA ILE A 70 1.80 16.72 2.65
C ILE A 70 3.07 16.42 1.87
N SER A 71 3.35 17.17 0.80
CA SER A 71 4.61 17.05 0.05
C SER A 71 5.82 17.35 0.93
N GLU A 72 5.73 18.37 1.78
CA GLU A 72 6.78 18.71 2.74
C GLU A 72 6.96 17.60 3.78
N LEU A 73 5.87 17.09 4.35
CA LEU A 73 5.92 15.98 5.32
C LEU A 73 6.59 14.72 4.72
N LEU A 74 6.32 14.40 3.45
CA LEU A 74 6.98 13.30 2.75
C LEU A 74 8.46 13.59 2.48
N GLN A 75 8.83 14.83 2.13
CA GLN A 75 10.23 15.26 2.01
C GLN A 75 10.98 15.19 3.35
N LEU A 76 10.27 15.35 4.46
CA LEU A 76 10.80 15.19 5.82
C LEU A 76 10.97 13.72 6.23
N GLY A 77 10.67 12.77 5.35
CA GLY A 77 10.90 11.34 5.56
C GLY A 77 9.72 10.57 6.13
N ALA A 78 8.50 11.12 6.06
CA ALA A 78 7.30 10.36 6.35
C ALA A 78 7.14 9.21 5.34
N ASP A 79 6.92 8.00 5.84
CA ASP A 79 6.69 6.80 5.02
C ASP A 79 5.29 6.84 4.40
N PRO A 80 5.16 6.95 3.07
CA PRO A 80 3.85 7.01 2.41
C PRO A 80 3.10 5.66 2.43
N GLY A 81 3.78 4.57 2.79
CA GLY A 81 3.21 3.23 2.90
C GLY A 81 2.85 2.81 4.33
N ALA A 82 3.21 3.60 5.34
CA ALA A 82 2.90 3.30 6.73
C ALA A 82 1.37 3.27 6.94
N VAL A 83 0.90 2.29 7.73
CA VAL A 83 -0.52 2.11 8.04
C VAL A 83 -0.76 2.30 9.53
N GLY A 84 -1.85 2.99 9.84
CA GLY A 84 -2.35 3.17 11.20
C GLY A 84 -3.07 1.93 11.74
N ARG A 85 -3.79 2.14 12.82
CA ARG A 85 -4.53 1.11 13.57
C ARG A 85 -5.59 0.39 12.72
N ASP A 86 -6.24 1.10 11.82
CA ASP A 86 -7.28 0.55 10.94
C ASP A 86 -6.72 -0.26 9.76
N GLY A 87 -5.40 -0.22 9.55
CA GLY A 87 -4.73 -0.89 8.44
C GLY A 87 -4.99 -0.24 7.07
N ALA A 88 -5.63 0.94 7.02
CA ALA A 88 -5.72 1.75 5.82
C ALA A 88 -4.39 2.45 5.56
N SER A 89 -3.98 2.51 4.30
CA SER A 89 -2.81 3.30 3.90
C SER A 89 -3.22 4.73 3.55
N PRO A 90 -2.30 5.71 3.63
CA PRO A 90 -2.51 7.06 3.11
C PRO A 90 -3.02 7.05 1.66
N LEU A 91 -2.48 6.13 0.84
CA LEU A 91 -2.88 5.98 -0.55
C LEU A 91 -4.32 5.46 -0.69
N PHE A 92 -4.77 4.57 0.21
CA PHE A 92 -6.16 4.12 0.26
C PHE A 92 -7.12 5.27 0.60
N GLN A 93 -6.81 6.08 1.62
CA GLN A 93 -7.62 7.25 1.99
C GLN A 93 -7.75 8.22 0.81
N ALA A 94 -6.64 8.52 0.12
CA ALA A 94 -6.64 9.38 -1.06
C ALA A 94 -7.51 8.82 -2.20
N ALA A 95 -7.47 7.51 -2.43
CA ALA A 95 -8.28 6.84 -3.43
C ALA A 95 -9.79 6.89 -3.10
N MET A 96 -10.18 6.66 -1.85
CA MET A 96 -11.59 6.71 -1.42
C MET A 96 -12.17 8.13 -1.53
N ASN A 97 -11.37 9.14 -1.19
CA ASN A 97 -11.74 10.56 -1.35
C ASN A 97 -11.69 11.04 -2.82
N MET A 98 -11.25 10.16 -3.73
CA MET A 98 -11.00 10.43 -5.14
C MET A 98 -10.06 11.65 -5.36
N ASP A 99 -9.21 11.96 -4.38
CA ASP A 99 -8.31 13.12 -4.40
C ASP A 99 -7.09 12.82 -5.27
N SER A 100 -7.23 13.08 -6.57
CA SER A 100 -6.16 12.85 -7.56
C SER A 100 -4.86 13.60 -7.25
N GLY A 101 -4.95 14.77 -6.59
CA GLY A 101 -3.78 15.56 -6.24
C GLY A 101 -2.97 14.91 -5.13
N LEU A 102 -3.65 14.52 -4.05
CA LEU A 102 -3.04 13.75 -2.96
C LEU A 102 -2.51 12.39 -3.46
N LEU A 103 -3.29 11.70 -4.29
CA LEU A 103 -2.89 10.43 -4.87
C LEU A 103 -1.59 10.55 -5.68
N ARG A 104 -1.46 11.61 -6.49
CA ARG A 104 -0.24 11.91 -7.25
C ARG A 104 0.97 12.08 -6.33
N ILE A 105 0.81 12.89 -5.28
CA ILE A 105 1.87 13.20 -4.31
C ILE A 105 2.37 11.93 -3.61
N LEU A 106 1.46 11.08 -3.12
CA LEU A 106 1.81 9.84 -2.44
C LEU A 106 2.50 8.84 -3.39
N LEU A 107 2.01 8.71 -4.61
CA LEU A 107 2.62 7.85 -5.64
C LEU A 107 3.98 8.38 -6.09
N ASP A 108 4.18 9.70 -6.13
CA ASP A 108 5.48 10.34 -6.41
C ASP A 108 6.48 10.13 -5.28
N ALA A 109 6.00 10.07 -4.04
CA ALA A 109 6.83 9.72 -2.87
C ALA A 109 7.14 8.22 -2.75
N GLY A 110 6.65 7.38 -3.68
CA GLY A 110 6.97 5.95 -3.72
C GLY A 110 5.95 5.03 -3.04
N ALA A 111 4.74 5.51 -2.74
CA ALA A 111 3.65 4.62 -2.32
C ALA A 111 3.39 3.55 -3.39
N ASP A 112 3.36 2.27 -3.00
CA ASP A 112 3.04 1.18 -3.92
C ASP A 112 1.51 1.08 -4.12
N PRO A 113 0.99 1.31 -5.36
CA PRO A 113 -0.43 1.19 -5.65
C PRO A 113 -0.97 -0.25 -5.57
N ASN A 114 -0.09 -1.23 -5.48
CA ASN A 114 -0.42 -2.65 -5.35
C ASN A 114 -0.09 -3.20 -3.96
N ALA A 115 0.24 -2.33 -3.00
CA ALA A 115 0.49 -2.72 -1.62
C ALA A 115 -0.71 -3.48 -1.05
N MET A 116 -0.43 -4.50 -0.24
CA MET A 116 -1.47 -5.29 0.41
C MET A 116 -2.30 -4.41 1.33
N LEU A 117 -3.59 -4.26 1.03
CA LEU A 117 -4.55 -3.58 1.89
C LEU A 117 -4.77 -4.40 3.17
N ARG A 118 -4.57 -3.77 4.34
CA ARG A 118 -4.68 -4.43 5.66
C ARG A 118 -6.00 -4.15 6.38
N ILE A 119 -6.89 -3.38 5.75
CA ILE A 119 -8.14 -2.85 6.32
C ILE A 119 -9.07 -3.95 6.86
N LEU A 120 -9.09 -5.13 6.22
CA LEU A 120 -9.93 -6.26 6.64
C LEU A 120 -9.18 -7.33 7.44
N ALA A 121 -7.86 -7.19 7.62
CA ALA A 121 -7.06 -8.19 8.33
C ALA A 121 -7.37 -8.25 9.85
N GLY A 122 -8.16 -7.31 10.38
CA GLY A 122 -8.58 -7.22 11.78
C GLY A 122 -10.06 -7.54 12.06
N ALA A 123 -10.88 -7.87 11.05
CA ALA A 123 -12.32 -8.12 11.24
C ALA A 123 -12.67 -9.60 11.56
N GLY A 124 -11.72 -10.52 11.45
CA GLY A 124 -11.88 -11.90 11.89
C GLY A 124 -11.22 -12.12 13.24
N ARG A 125 -12.00 -12.55 14.25
CA ARG A 125 -11.43 -13.18 15.46
C ARG A 125 -10.69 -14.45 15.03
N GLY A 126 -9.41 -14.31 14.75
CA GLY A 126 -8.55 -15.42 14.38
C GLY A 126 -7.26 -14.85 13.81
N SER A 127 -6.19 -14.87 14.61
CA SER A 127 -4.84 -14.78 14.07
C SER A 127 -4.75 -15.79 12.91
N PRO A 128 -4.47 -15.37 11.67
CA PRO A 128 -4.34 -16.33 10.58
C PRO A 128 -3.20 -17.26 10.95
N ALA A 129 -3.42 -18.57 10.86
CA ALA A 129 -2.39 -19.56 11.09
C ALA A 129 -1.13 -19.19 10.30
N ALA A 130 0.03 -19.27 10.94
CA ALA A 130 1.32 -19.06 10.30
C ALA A 130 1.43 -20.01 9.09
N GLY A 131 1.39 -19.45 7.87
CA GLY A 131 1.46 -20.22 6.62
C GLY A 131 0.24 -20.12 5.70
N ALA A 132 -0.85 -19.45 6.10
CA ALA A 132 -1.90 -19.09 5.13
C ALA A 132 -1.35 -18.00 4.19
N ASP A 133 -1.14 -18.34 2.93
CA ASP A 133 -0.64 -17.42 1.91
C ASP A 133 -1.69 -16.32 1.65
N ARG A 134 -1.51 -15.15 2.29
CA ARG A 134 -2.39 -13.98 2.19
C ARG A 134 -2.20 -13.24 0.87
N ARG A 135 -2.24 -13.95 -0.27
CA ARG A 135 -2.16 -13.33 -1.59
C ARG A 135 -3.34 -12.39 -1.77
N CYS A 136 -3.08 -11.25 -2.39
CA CYS A 136 -4.01 -10.16 -2.69
C CYS A 136 -5.47 -10.64 -2.81
N GLU A 137 -6.24 -10.51 -1.73
CA GLU A 137 -7.70 -10.68 -1.79
C GLU A 137 -8.38 -9.38 -2.23
N GLN A 138 -7.63 -8.29 -2.23
CA GLN A 138 -8.13 -6.94 -2.45
C GLN A 138 -7.16 -6.18 -3.35
N SER A 139 -7.72 -5.34 -4.21
CA SER A 139 -7.00 -4.37 -5.02
C SER A 139 -7.45 -2.98 -4.62
N LEU A 140 -6.50 -2.07 -4.44
CA LEU A 140 -6.78 -0.64 -4.28
C LEU A 140 -7.59 -0.10 -5.45
N TYR A 141 -7.26 -0.53 -6.67
CA TYR A 141 -7.95 -0.10 -7.87
C TYR A 141 -9.42 -0.54 -7.87
N ASP A 142 -9.71 -1.79 -7.50
CA ASP A 142 -11.09 -2.30 -7.46
C ASP A 142 -11.92 -1.60 -6.38
N TRP A 143 -11.33 -1.30 -5.22
CA TRP A 143 -11.98 -0.48 -4.19
C TRP A 143 -12.26 0.94 -4.67
N ALA A 144 -11.28 1.58 -5.31
CA ALA A 144 -11.44 2.94 -5.84
C ALA A 144 -12.54 2.97 -6.93
N LYS A 145 -12.55 1.97 -7.80
CA LYS A 145 -13.57 1.79 -8.84
C LYS A 145 -14.97 1.62 -8.24
N PHE A 146 -15.09 0.76 -7.22
CA PHE A 146 -16.34 0.58 -6.49
C PHE A 146 -16.81 1.89 -5.84
N ALA A 147 -15.93 2.57 -5.10
CA ALA A 147 -16.22 3.85 -4.45
C ALA A 147 -16.67 4.90 -5.46
N TYR A 148 -16.00 5.02 -6.61
CA TYR A 148 -16.41 5.93 -7.67
C TYR A 148 -17.82 5.60 -8.21
N CYS A 149 -18.11 4.33 -8.51
CA CYS A 149 -19.44 3.92 -8.95
C CYS A 149 -20.52 4.19 -7.88
N TYR A 150 -20.21 3.98 -6.61
CA TYR A 150 -21.14 4.21 -5.52
C TYR A 150 -21.37 5.71 -5.27
N GLU A 151 -20.31 6.49 -5.13
CA GLU A 151 -20.39 7.91 -4.77
C GLU A 151 -20.88 8.79 -5.92
N VAL A 152 -20.39 8.54 -7.15
CA VAL A 152 -20.73 9.39 -8.31
C VAL A 152 -22.03 8.94 -8.98
N TRP A 153 -22.28 7.64 -8.99
CA TRP A 153 -23.38 7.01 -9.73
C TRP A 153 -24.41 6.28 -8.85
N ARG A 154 -24.32 6.35 -7.52
CA ARG A 154 -25.25 5.68 -6.58
C ARG A 154 -25.39 4.17 -6.84
N GLY A 155 -24.32 3.55 -7.33
CA GLY A 155 -24.28 2.12 -7.65
C GLY A 155 -24.86 1.72 -9.00
N GLY A 156 -25.30 2.68 -9.83
CA GLY A 156 -25.89 2.39 -11.16
C GLY A 156 -25.38 3.33 -12.25
N LEU A 157 -24.51 2.83 -13.13
CA LEU A 157 -24.12 3.54 -14.35
C LEU A 157 -25.30 3.57 -15.35
N PRO A 158 -25.63 4.73 -15.93
CA PRO A 158 -26.73 4.84 -16.89
C PRO A 158 -26.37 4.20 -18.23
N GLY A 159 -27.17 3.20 -18.62
CA GLY A 159 -27.02 2.46 -19.87
C GLY A 159 -26.31 1.12 -19.64
N GLN A 160 -26.88 0.04 -20.16
CA GLN A 160 -26.18 -1.24 -20.24
C GLN A 160 -24.88 -1.00 -21.01
N VAL A 161 -23.74 -1.40 -20.42
CA VAL A 161 -22.46 -1.47 -21.13
C VAL A 161 -22.73 -2.30 -22.39
N GLY A 162 -22.71 -1.66 -23.56
CA GLY A 162 -22.84 -2.38 -24.82
C GLY A 162 -21.73 -3.42 -24.86
N GLN A 163 -22.02 -4.64 -25.34
CA GLN A 163 -21.09 -5.77 -25.33
C GLN A 163 -19.70 -5.48 -25.97
N SER A 164 -19.55 -4.35 -26.66
CA SER A 164 -18.30 -3.81 -27.22
C SER A 164 -17.42 -3.02 -26.23
N ASP A 165 -17.98 -2.37 -25.21
CA ASP A 165 -17.25 -1.49 -24.28
C ASP A 165 -16.70 -2.28 -23.06
N SER A 166 -16.89 -3.60 -23.05
CA SER A 166 -16.61 -4.51 -21.93
C SER A 166 -15.27 -5.27 -22.05
N GLN A 167 -14.45 -4.97 -23.06
CA GLN A 167 -13.30 -5.83 -23.40
C GLN A 167 -12.01 -5.46 -22.65
N SER A 168 -11.74 -4.16 -22.42
CA SER A 168 -10.60 -3.69 -21.61
C SER A 168 -11.02 -2.76 -20.46
N GLU A 169 -10.16 -2.67 -19.45
CA GLU A 169 -10.37 -1.72 -18.33
C GLU A 169 -10.25 -0.26 -18.79
N GLU A 170 -9.40 -0.03 -19.79
CA GLU A 170 -9.17 1.26 -20.43
C GLU A 170 -10.42 1.72 -21.20
N ASP A 171 -11.08 0.82 -21.94
CA ASP A 171 -12.35 1.09 -22.62
C ASP A 171 -13.45 1.49 -21.61
N TRP A 172 -13.50 0.78 -20.48
CA TRP A 172 -14.42 1.12 -19.39
C TRP A 172 -14.15 2.52 -18.82
N LEU A 173 -12.88 2.90 -18.62
CA LEU A 173 -12.52 4.24 -18.15
C LEU A 173 -12.90 5.33 -19.17
N GLU A 174 -12.72 5.09 -20.46
CA GLU A 174 -13.14 6.03 -21.52
C GLU A 174 -14.66 6.18 -21.60
N TYR A 175 -15.39 5.07 -21.50
CA TYR A 175 -16.84 5.06 -21.45
C TYR A 175 -17.36 5.88 -20.26
N VAL A 176 -16.86 5.60 -19.07
CA VAL A 176 -17.28 6.27 -17.83
C VAL A 176 -16.91 7.76 -17.84
N ASP A 177 -15.77 8.12 -18.43
CA ASP A 177 -15.37 9.52 -18.58
C ASP A 177 -16.32 10.29 -19.52
N ARG A 178 -16.68 9.70 -20.66
CA ARG A 178 -17.69 10.28 -21.58
C ARG A 178 -19.05 10.44 -20.89
N LEU A 179 -19.47 9.46 -20.10
CA LEU A 179 -20.69 9.55 -19.31
C LEU A 179 -20.60 10.66 -18.26
N ALA A 180 -19.48 10.76 -17.55
CA ALA A 180 -19.29 11.77 -16.52
C ALA A 180 -19.42 13.18 -17.12
N LEU A 181 -18.79 13.43 -18.26
CA LEU A 181 -18.92 14.69 -18.99
C LEU A 181 -20.36 14.96 -19.44
N ARG A 182 -21.04 13.96 -20.00
CA ARG A 182 -22.43 14.09 -20.48
C ARG A 182 -23.41 14.44 -19.35
N HIS A 183 -23.22 13.84 -18.18
CA HIS A 183 -24.12 14.00 -17.03
C HIS A 183 -23.64 15.06 -16.01
N GLY A 184 -22.57 15.80 -16.32
CA GLY A 184 -22.00 16.81 -15.41
C GLY A 184 -21.52 16.23 -14.08
N LYS A 185 -21.06 14.97 -14.10
CA LYS A 185 -20.57 14.23 -12.93
C LYS A 185 -19.05 14.35 -12.81
N ARG A 186 -18.53 14.03 -11.63
CA ARG A 186 -17.08 13.94 -11.39
C ARG A 186 -16.46 12.92 -12.33
N ARG A 187 -15.36 13.28 -12.99
CA ARG A 187 -14.60 12.40 -13.88
C ARG A 187 -13.78 11.36 -13.10
N PRO A 188 -13.46 10.19 -13.68
CA PRO A 188 -12.69 9.13 -13.03
C PRO A 188 -11.17 9.40 -13.03
N ASP A 189 -10.74 10.65 -12.80
CA ASP A 189 -9.33 11.05 -12.96
C ASP A 189 -8.38 10.30 -12.00
N HIS A 190 -8.83 10.04 -10.77
CA HIS A 190 -8.08 9.26 -9.79
C HIS A 190 -7.90 7.78 -10.21
N LEU A 191 -8.89 7.18 -10.89
CA LEU A 191 -8.77 5.82 -11.42
C LEU A 191 -7.78 5.76 -12.57
N ARG A 192 -7.82 6.75 -13.47
CA ARG A 192 -6.83 6.89 -14.56
C ARG A 192 -5.42 7.02 -14.00
N LEU A 193 -5.25 7.88 -13.00
CA LEU A 193 -3.97 8.06 -12.32
C LEU A 193 -3.47 6.75 -11.68
N LEU A 194 -4.34 5.99 -11.02
CA LEU A 194 -3.98 4.67 -10.49
C LEU A 194 -3.48 3.73 -11.61
N ARG A 195 -4.18 3.66 -12.75
CA ARG A 195 -3.73 2.84 -13.91
C ARG A 195 -2.41 3.31 -14.47
N GLU A 196 -2.24 4.61 -14.68
CA GLU A 196 -0.97 5.23 -15.13
C GLU A 196 0.21 4.86 -14.23
N ARG A 197 -0.07 4.68 -12.93
CA ARG A 197 0.92 4.33 -11.90
C ARG A 197 1.04 2.83 -11.68
N GLY A 198 0.41 2.01 -12.52
CA GLY A 198 0.55 0.56 -12.50
C GLY A 198 -0.32 -0.13 -11.46
N ALA A 199 -1.40 0.50 -10.99
CA ALA A 199 -2.39 -0.17 -10.15
C ALA A 199 -3.09 -1.28 -10.94
N LEU A 200 -3.08 -2.48 -10.37
CA LEU A 200 -3.63 -3.68 -10.97
C LEU A 200 -4.97 -4.03 -10.35
N ARG A 201 -5.86 -4.58 -11.16
CA ARG A 201 -7.09 -5.22 -10.68
C ARG A 201 -6.76 -6.48 -9.90
N LEU A 202 -7.69 -6.94 -9.08
CA LEU A 202 -7.53 -8.17 -8.31
C LEU A 202 -7.24 -9.39 -9.21
N ALA A 203 -7.90 -9.50 -10.36
CA ALA A 203 -7.64 -10.56 -11.32
C ALA A 203 -6.19 -10.52 -11.86
N GLU A 204 -5.68 -9.32 -12.14
CA GLU A 204 -4.32 -9.09 -12.66
C GLU A 204 -3.26 -9.36 -11.57
N LEU A 205 -3.53 -8.98 -10.32
CA LEU A 205 -2.68 -9.31 -9.18
C LEU A 205 -2.57 -10.82 -8.98
N ARG A 206 -3.69 -11.56 -9.10
CA ARG A 206 -3.71 -13.03 -8.98
C ARG A 206 -2.89 -13.68 -10.08
N GLN A 207 -3.08 -13.26 -11.34
CA GLN A 207 -2.29 -13.74 -12.48
C GLN A 207 -0.80 -13.49 -12.29
N ARG A 208 -0.42 -12.29 -11.84
CA ARG A 208 0.98 -11.94 -11.53
C ARG A 208 1.57 -12.83 -10.43
N ALA A 209 0.80 -13.09 -9.38
CA ALA A 209 1.21 -13.95 -8.28
C ALA A 209 1.32 -15.43 -8.66
N GLU A 210 0.57 -15.88 -9.68
CA GLU A 210 0.66 -17.23 -10.26
C GLU A 210 1.85 -17.36 -11.22
N ALA A 211 2.08 -16.37 -12.07
CA ALA A 211 3.23 -16.32 -12.98
C ALA A 211 4.57 -16.29 -12.22
N GLY A 212 4.63 -15.61 -11.07
CA GLY A 212 5.82 -15.63 -10.20
C GLY A 212 6.09 -16.97 -9.52
N ARG A 213 5.16 -17.94 -9.59
CA ARG A 213 5.27 -19.27 -8.98
C ARG A 213 5.54 -20.40 -9.96
N THR A 214 5.61 -20.11 -11.26
CA THR A 214 6.03 -21.10 -12.25
C THR A 214 7.54 -21.29 -12.13
N PRO A 215 8.06 -22.45 -11.69
CA PRO A 215 9.50 -22.69 -11.70
C PRO A 215 10.00 -22.60 -13.15
N PRO A 216 11.25 -22.15 -13.39
CA PRO A 216 11.82 -22.16 -14.73
C PRO A 216 11.69 -23.58 -15.32
N PRO A 217 11.44 -23.71 -16.63
CA PRO A 217 11.33 -25.03 -17.26
C PRO A 217 12.57 -25.83 -16.87
N ALA A 218 12.35 -27.03 -16.32
CA ALA A 218 13.44 -27.93 -15.98
C ALA A 218 14.27 -28.13 -17.25
N ASP A 219 15.41 -27.45 -17.31
CA ASP A 219 16.35 -27.66 -18.38
C ASP A 219 16.60 -29.16 -18.43
N ARG A 220 16.34 -29.71 -19.61
CA ARG A 220 16.62 -31.10 -19.94
C ARG A 220 18.10 -31.30 -19.67
N TYR A 221 18.44 -31.78 -18.48
CA TYR A 221 19.73 -32.40 -18.25
C TYR A 221 19.78 -33.61 -19.18
N GLY A 222 20.37 -33.36 -20.35
CA GLY A 222 20.77 -34.37 -21.30
C GLY A 222 21.57 -35.41 -20.55
N GLY A 223 21.16 -36.66 -20.73
CA GLY A 223 21.86 -37.78 -20.16
C GLY A 223 23.33 -37.76 -20.56
N VAL A 224 24.19 -37.94 -19.57
CA VAL A 224 25.45 -38.64 -19.79
C VAL A 224 25.53 -39.73 -18.75
N ALA A 225 25.08 -40.91 -19.16
CA ALA A 225 25.48 -42.16 -18.55
C ALA A 225 26.98 -42.41 -18.83
N GLY A 226 27.70 -42.92 -17.84
CA GLY A 226 29.04 -43.49 -17.97
C GLY A 226 30.10 -42.71 -17.18
N ARG A 227 30.93 -43.30 -16.33
CA ARG A 227 31.35 -44.71 -16.22
C ARG A 227 31.72 -45.02 -14.78
N ARG A 228 31.38 -46.23 -14.34
CA ARG A 228 32.07 -46.92 -13.25
C ARG A 228 33.53 -47.15 -13.66
N ARG A 229 34.46 -46.92 -12.73
CA ARG A 229 35.75 -47.63 -12.70
C ARG A 229 36.06 -47.98 -11.25
N ASP A 230 35.80 -49.23 -10.92
CA ASP A 230 36.62 -49.99 -9.98
C ASP A 230 37.99 -50.21 -10.63
N ASP A 231 39.09 -50.01 -9.89
CA ASP A 231 40.27 -50.88 -9.92
C ASP A 231 41.25 -50.56 -8.77
N ARG A 232 41.11 -51.37 -7.72
CA ARG A 232 42.10 -52.13 -6.92
C ARG A 232 43.60 -51.70 -6.82
N LEU A 233 44.02 -51.62 -5.54
CA LEU A 233 45.17 -52.28 -4.86
C LEU A 233 46.61 -51.76 -5.00
N ALA A 234 47.17 -51.30 -3.86
CA ALA A 234 48.45 -51.67 -3.21
C ALA A 234 48.81 -50.55 -2.21
N GLY A 235 49.24 -50.70 -0.96
CA GLY A 235 49.71 -51.82 -0.14
C GLY A 235 50.82 -51.27 0.78
N ALA A 236 50.57 -51.17 2.09
CA ALA A 236 51.57 -51.12 3.20
C ALA A 236 50.83 -50.77 4.52
N ARG A 237 50.40 -51.76 5.32
CA ARG A 237 51.06 -52.31 6.51
C ARG A 237 51.39 -51.32 7.65
N ARG A 238 50.71 -51.58 8.79
CA ARG A 238 51.22 -51.64 10.20
C ARG A 238 51.46 -50.28 10.92
N LEU A 239 51.09 -50.02 12.19
CA LEU A 239 50.81 -50.83 13.39
C LEU A 239 49.99 -50.05 14.47
N PHE A 240 49.54 -50.79 15.50
CA PHE A 240 49.09 -50.44 16.88
C PHE A 240 47.62 -49.98 17.04
N ASP A 241 46.68 -50.76 17.58
CA ASP A 241 46.50 -51.47 18.88
C ASP A 241 45.79 -50.63 19.96
N GLY A 242 44.62 -51.13 20.40
CA GLY A 242 43.95 -50.94 21.71
C GLY A 242 43.46 -49.53 22.07
N LEU A 243 42.28 -49.25 22.62
CA LEU A 243 41.31 -49.95 23.49
C LEU A 243 40.07 -49.00 23.64
N PRO A 244 38.98 -49.33 24.38
CA PRO A 244 37.59 -49.26 23.89
C PRO A 244 36.76 -48.05 24.36
N LEU A 245 35.59 -47.91 23.70
CA LEU A 245 34.43 -47.10 24.12
C LEU A 245 33.78 -47.66 25.40
N PRO A 246 33.23 -46.83 26.31
CA PRO A 246 32.26 -47.30 27.29
C PRO A 246 30.83 -47.16 26.75
N VAL A 247 30.08 -48.26 26.90
CA VAL A 247 28.61 -48.31 26.84
C VAL A 247 28.10 -48.26 28.27
N ALA A 248 27.23 -47.30 28.57
CA ALA A 248 26.10 -47.42 29.50
C ALA A 248 25.08 -46.33 29.12
#